data_AF-A0A417QER9-F1
#
_entry.id   AF-A0A417QER9-F1
#
_cell.length_a   1.000
_cell.length_b   1.000
_cell.length_c   1.000
_cell.angle_alpha   90.00
_cell.angle_beta   90.00
_cell.angle_gamma   90.00
#
_symmetry.space_group_name_H-M   'P 1'
#
loop_
_entity.id
_entity.type
_entity.pdbx_description
1 polymer ?
#
loop_
_entity_poly.entity_id
_entity_poly.type
_entity_poly.pdbx_seq_one_letter_code
_entity_poly.pdbx_strand_id
1 'polypeptide(L)'
;MKKSKKRKEKYYSNWKRITATTLIAALSVTSVSLESLAAEPAQTAENPAKTEAAFDADDSVERPKELKGVTEEDAVKKENTETSTTFQIGNGKKVSVFYQEPVRYKDESGKLIDYDPSLVKVDSAKSENKESLKGYAYENEEGDAKQYFPEKLSDTTPLLMEKDGYSVALSPDMKSKAVEVEKEDFTNGYEETEEVPLTAAYDTSDPVTYAYTSGESGIKEEIRLAECPKENTFSYTLKLKGLKLRKNPVDEGLTLYDKESDEIVGSVGVPNMNDASGKAYSEELTTKVEEAGEDTYRVTVTADWSYLKDKDRQYPVVIDPTIKWTGNTDLGDVYILSGSTYKDYNFYTSGVTVMNAGKASKGIYRTYLAFKDMKSKIKGNYVDSAILTMYETANSTKGQTVQAYRVKEAWERSKVTWNNRPGYNTLYSTVKTTGKAKTARTLDLTSFARGLANDSIVNYGVMLKGADETGKYAEFVGSRNSTTSLRPKMVVTYYDKPTKATSVSVTPSYVKPGTAIKANWAGITSKGLSYVQYKIVKLNPTTLEDIGELVPYSSSTKLGTSGSGSATIAASTGWKEGSYKIGIRGVDKGNLA
;
A
#
# COMPACT_ATOMS: atom_id res chain seq x y z
N MET A 1 23.45 44.40 -55.93
CA MET A 1 23.35 44.13 -57.39
C MET A 1 23.52 42.63 -57.66
N LYS A 2 22.90 42.10 -58.74
CA LYS A 2 23.20 40.84 -59.47
C LYS A 2 23.58 39.52 -58.71
N LYS A 3 22.67 38.53 -58.80
CA LYS A 3 22.90 37.07 -59.12
C LYS A 3 23.69 36.20 -58.10
N SER A 4 23.59 34.86 -58.06
CA SER A 4 22.90 33.85 -58.91
C SER A 4 22.18 32.72 -58.08
N LYS A 5 21.89 31.54 -58.66
CA LYS A 5 20.95 30.50 -58.14
C LYS A 5 21.57 29.15 -57.75
N LYS A 6 20.98 28.54 -56.70
CA LYS A 6 20.83 27.09 -56.35
C LYS A 6 21.31 26.01 -57.35
N ARG A 7 21.99 24.97 -56.82
CA ARG A 7 21.59 23.53 -56.78
C ARG A 7 22.45 22.81 -55.70
N LYS A 8 21.89 22.07 -54.74
CA LYS A 8 21.39 20.67 -54.75
C LYS A 8 22.50 19.61 -54.85
N GLU A 9 22.67 18.83 -53.78
CA GLU A 9 23.14 17.44 -53.86
C GLU A 9 22.57 16.60 -52.69
N LYS A 10 22.25 15.34 -52.95
CA LYS A 10 21.74 14.30 -52.02
C LYS A 10 21.86 12.95 -52.75
N TYR A 11 21.93 11.86 -51.97
CA TYR A 11 22.16 10.46 -52.35
C TYR A 11 23.62 10.05 -52.45
N TYR A 12 23.98 9.09 -51.59
CA TYR A 12 24.96 8.06 -51.92
C TYR A 12 24.26 6.71 -51.74
N SER A 13 24.34 5.87 -52.77
CA SER A 13 23.92 4.48 -52.74
C SER A 13 24.84 3.70 -53.68
N ASN A 14 25.58 2.74 -53.14
CA ASN A 14 25.99 1.55 -53.87
C ASN A 14 26.56 0.49 -52.91
N TRP A 15 26.55 -0.77 -53.34
CA TRP A 15 26.62 -1.93 -52.46
C TRP A 15 27.27 -3.14 -53.17
N LYS A 16 27.97 -3.98 -52.38
CA LYS A 16 28.45 -5.36 -52.66
C LYS A 16 29.80 -5.58 -53.36
N ARG A 17 30.46 -6.67 -52.90
CA ARG A 17 31.68 -7.35 -53.40
C ARG A 17 32.97 -6.54 -53.18
N ILE A 18 34.13 -7.11 -52.85
CA ILE A 18 34.62 -8.51 -52.67
C ILE A 18 35.26 -8.55 -51.23
N THR A 19 35.43 -9.63 -50.44
CA THR A 19 35.71 -11.06 -50.66
C THR A 19 35.17 -11.94 -49.50
N ALA A 20 35.31 -13.26 -49.59
CA ALA A 20 35.30 -14.21 -48.45
C ALA A 20 36.29 -15.38 -48.76
N THR A 21 36.64 -16.20 -47.75
CA THR A 21 37.40 -17.50 -47.77
C THR A 21 38.75 -17.48 -47.03
N THR A 22 38.90 -18.34 -46.01
CA THR A 22 40.07 -19.21 -45.66
C THR A 22 39.62 -20.14 -44.52
N LEU A 23 40.06 -21.40 -44.47
CA LEU A 23 39.42 -22.43 -43.63
C LEU A 23 40.40 -23.52 -43.11
N ILE A 24 40.61 -23.53 -41.78
CA ILE A 24 40.91 -24.68 -40.87
C ILE A 24 42.24 -25.46 -41.02
N ALA A 25 42.66 -26.04 -39.87
CA ALA A 25 43.75 -27.00 -39.59
C ALA A 25 45.17 -26.40 -39.30
N ALA A 26 45.98 -26.90 -38.34
CA ALA A 26 45.83 -28.10 -37.48
C ALA A 26 46.44 -27.97 -36.05
N LEU A 27 46.00 -28.89 -35.19
CA LEU A 27 46.60 -29.54 -33.98
C LEU A 27 48.15 -29.44 -33.80
N SER A 28 48.76 -29.54 -32.61
CA SER A 28 48.30 -29.74 -31.19
C SER A 28 49.50 -29.69 -30.18
N VAL A 29 49.23 -29.89 -28.87
CA VAL A 29 50.20 -30.09 -27.73
C VAL A 29 50.91 -28.77 -27.30
N THR A 30 51.03 -28.35 -26.02
CA THR A 30 51.28 -29.04 -24.73
C THR A 30 50.40 -28.61 -23.52
N SER A 31 49.84 -29.61 -22.83
CA SER A 31 49.78 -29.82 -21.36
C SER A 31 49.78 -28.68 -20.30
N VAL A 32 48.60 -28.49 -19.68
CA VAL A 32 48.27 -28.34 -18.23
C VAL A 32 48.67 -27.09 -17.40
N SER A 33 47.62 -26.50 -16.79
CA SER A 33 47.53 -25.65 -15.58
C SER A 33 48.47 -24.45 -15.35
N LEU A 34 47.86 -23.26 -15.32
CA LEU A 34 48.21 -22.23 -14.33
C LEU A 34 46.93 -21.44 -13.96
N GLU A 35 46.29 -21.81 -12.85
CA GLU A 35 45.02 -21.21 -12.40
C GLU A 35 45.26 -19.86 -11.70
N SER A 36 45.07 -18.76 -12.42
CA SER A 36 44.49 -17.52 -11.88
C SER A 36 44.14 -16.54 -13.02
N LEU A 37 43.35 -15.50 -12.70
CA LEU A 37 43.10 -14.33 -13.56
C LEU A 37 42.27 -14.52 -14.84
N ALA A 38 41.05 -15.06 -14.74
CA ALA A 38 39.88 -14.58 -15.50
C ALA A 38 38.56 -15.22 -15.00
N ALA A 39 38.09 -14.84 -13.81
CA ALA A 39 36.71 -15.14 -13.41
C ALA A 39 35.77 -14.06 -13.97
N GLU A 40 35.16 -14.31 -15.13
CA GLU A 40 34.09 -13.45 -15.64
C GLU A 40 32.88 -13.50 -14.69
N PRO A 41 32.26 -12.37 -14.32
CA PRO A 41 31.08 -12.38 -13.48
C PRO A 41 29.90 -12.97 -14.25
N ALA A 42 29.30 -14.03 -13.69
CA ALA A 42 28.20 -14.75 -14.33
C ALA A 42 27.05 -13.81 -14.71
N GLN A 43 26.55 -13.96 -15.95
CA GLN A 43 25.32 -13.31 -16.41
C GLN A 43 24.17 -13.72 -15.47
N THR A 44 23.76 -12.79 -14.61
CA THR A 44 22.62 -13.00 -13.72
C THR A 44 21.37 -12.68 -14.52
N ALA A 45 20.62 -13.72 -14.93
CA ALA A 45 19.40 -13.56 -15.72
C ALA A 45 18.42 -12.60 -15.04
N GLU A 46 17.79 -11.75 -15.83
CA GLU A 46 16.85 -10.75 -15.33
C GLU A 46 15.55 -11.43 -14.84
N ASN A 47 14.89 -10.80 -13.86
CA ASN A 47 13.56 -11.21 -13.42
C ASN A 47 12.67 -9.95 -13.40
N PRO A 48 11.64 -9.88 -14.25
CA PRO A 48 10.66 -8.79 -14.24
C PRO A 48 9.73 -8.87 -13.00
N ALA A 49 8.84 -7.89 -12.83
CA ALA A 49 8.21 -7.56 -11.55
C ALA A 49 6.96 -8.40 -11.22
N LYS A 50 7.15 -9.73 -11.05
CA LYS A 50 6.20 -10.70 -10.45
C LYS A 50 5.15 -10.08 -9.51
N THR A 51 4.03 -9.76 -10.11
CA THR A 51 2.79 -9.42 -9.42
C THR A 51 1.90 -10.67 -9.39
N GLU A 52 1.15 -10.86 -8.30
CA GLU A 52 -0.01 -11.76 -8.15
C GLU A 52 0.01 -13.10 -8.94
N ALA A 53 0.96 -13.98 -8.61
CA ALA A 53 0.90 -15.39 -8.99
C ALA A 53 -0.31 -16.10 -8.34
N ALA A 54 -0.88 -17.11 -9.02
CA ALA A 54 -1.79 -18.07 -8.38
C ALA A 54 -1.10 -18.79 -7.20
N PHE A 55 -1.87 -19.17 -6.17
CA PHE A 55 -1.32 -19.48 -4.84
C PHE A 55 -1.67 -20.87 -4.31
N ASP A 56 -0.68 -21.54 -3.72
CA ASP A 56 -0.90 -22.63 -2.76
C ASP A 56 -1.61 -22.13 -1.48
N ALA A 57 -2.45 -23.01 -0.90
CA ALA A 57 -3.41 -22.71 0.16
C ALA A 57 -2.88 -22.81 1.62
N ASP A 58 -1.57 -23.06 1.83
CA ASP A 58 -0.99 -23.38 3.16
C ASP A 58 0.01 -22.30 3.68
N ASP A 59 -0.29 -21.03 3.45
CA ASP A 59 0.43 -19.86 4.03
C ASP A 59 -0.62 -18.77 4.36
N SER A 60 -1.52 -19.05 5.32
CA SER A 60 -2.53 -18.08 5.77
C SER A 60 -1.89 -16.97 6.62
N VAL A 61 -2.39 -15.74 6.46
CA VAL A 61 -1.78 -14.56 7.09
C VAL A 61 -2.16 -14.48 8.57
N GLU A 62 -1.16 -14.57 9.47
CA GLU A 62 -1.38 -14.42 10.92
C GLU A 62 -1.92 -13.00 11.24
N ARG A 63 -3.14 -12.95 11.80
CA ARG A 63 -3.79 -11.73 12.33
C ARG A 63 -2.85 -10.98 13.29
N PRO A 64 -2.85 -9.62 13.30
CA PRO A 64 -2.05 -8.81 14.22
C PRO A 64 -2.13 -9.28 15.67
N LYS A 65 -0.97 -9.45 16.30
CA LYS A 65 -0.83 -10.10 17.63
C LYS A 65 -1.47 -9.27 18.73
N GLU A 66 -1.56 -7.96 18.50
CA GLU A 66 -2.29 -6.97 19.29
C GLU A 66 -3.81 -7.23 19.36
N LEU A 67 -4.38 -7.97 18.39
CA LEU A 67 -5.79 -8.32 18.22
C LEU A 67 -6.12 -9.80 18.51
N LYS A 68 -5.17 -10.58 19.06
CA LYS A 68 -5.43 -11.99 19.38
C LYS A 68 -6.53 -12.12 20.46
N GLY A 69 -7.67 -12.71 20.08
CA GLY A 69 -8.84 -12.86 20.94
C GLY A 69 -9.72 -11.60 21.04
N VAL A 70 -9.57 -10.67 20.10
CA VAL A 70 -10.43 -9.49 19.89
C VAL A 70 -11.40 -9.81 18.75
N THR A 71 -12.57 -9.20 18.72
CA THR A 71 -13.59 -9.38 17.66
C THR A 71 -14.14 -8.04 17.14
N GLU A 72 -15.01 -8.07 16.14
CA GLU A 72 -15.86 -6.92 15.80
C GLU A 72 -16.61 -6.33 17.03
N GLU A 73 -17.02 -7.15 18.00
CA GLU A 73 -17.73 -6.66 19.21
C GLU A 73 -16.87 -5.71 20.06
N ASP A 74 -15.55 -5.84 20.01
CA ASP A 74 -14.60 -4.92 20.68
C ASP A 74 -14.38 -3.61 19.90
N ALA A 75 -14.91 -3.50 18.68
CA ALA A 75 -14.68 -2.36 17.79
C ALA A 75 -15.53 -1.15 18.20
N VAL A 76 -14.85 -0.03 18.46
CA VAL A 76 -15.45 1.25 18.78
C VAL A 76 -15.95 1.90 17.48
N LYS A 77 -17.08 1.39 16.93
CA LYS A 77 -17.57 1.77 15.58
C LYS A 77 -17.65 3.28 15.33
N LYS A 78 -17.98 4.08 16.35
CA LYS A 78 -17.98 5.58 16.31
C LYS A 78 -16.60 6.24 16.09
N GLU A 79 -15.50 5.50 16.22
CA GLU A 79 -14.13 5.94 15.98
C GLU A 79 -13.56 5.38 14.67
N ASN A 80 -14.24 4.43 14.01
CA ASN A 80 -13.81 3.89 12.71
C ASN A 80 -13.85 4.97 11.61
N THR A 81 -13.05 4.78 10.57
CA THR A 81 -13.05 5.59 9.34
C THR A 81 -13.00 4.67 8.12
N GLU A 82 -13.07 5.25 6.91
CA GLU A 82 -12.84 4.54 5.64
C GLU A 82 -11.55 3.73 5.64
N THR A 83 -10.47 4.23 6.27
CA THR A 83 -9.16 3.57 6.30
C THR A 83 -8.72 3.10 7.69
N SER A 84 -9.61 3.02 8.68
CA SER A 84 -9.20 2.55 10.01
C SER A 84 -10.29 1.92 10.88
N THR A 85 -9.88 0.94 11.67
CA THR A 85 -10.71 0.24 12.66
C THR A 85 -10.07 0.34 14.03
N THR A 86 -10.85 0.66 15.06
CA THR A 86 -10.36 0.90 16.43
C THR A 86 -11.02 -0.02 17.44
N PHE A 87 -10.22 -0.76 18.22
CA PHE A 87 -10.67 -1.71 19.24
C PHE A 87 -10.30 -1.24 20.66
N GLN A 88 -11.16 -1.49 21.65
CA GLN A 88 -11.00 -1.09 23.05
C GLN A 88 -10.69 -2.30 23.96
N ILE A 89 -9.43 -2.72 24.01
CA ILE A 89 -9.01 -4.02 24.56
C ILE A 89 -8.70 -3.92 26.07
N GLY A 90 -9.69 -3.46 26.84
CA GLY A 90 -9.64 -3.34 28.31
C GLY A 90 -8.57 -2.37 28.85
N ASN A 91 -8.56 -2.12 30.17
CA ASN A 91 -7.47 -1.41 30.88
C ASN A 91 -6.97 -0.08 30.25
N GLY A 92 -7.82 0.64 29.52
CA GLY A 92 -7.43 1.84 28.76
C GLY A 92 -6.57 1.60 27.50
N LYS A 93 -6.34 0.34 27.10
CA LYS A 93 -5.66 -0.01 25.84
C LYS A 93 -6.62 0.19 24.66
N LYS A 94 -6.20 0.99 23.69
CA LYS A 94 -6.76 1.02 22.34
C LYS A 94 -5.76 0.41 21.36
N VAL A 95 -6.29 -0.24 20.33
CA VAL A 95 -5.53 -0.62 19.13
C VAL A 95 -6.28 -0.05 17.93
N SER A 96 -5.57 0.65 17.04
CA SER A 96 -6.10 0.99 15.72
C SER A 96 -5.29 0.30 14.65
N VAL A 97 -5.99 -0.35 13.71
CA VAL A 97 -5.43 -0.75 12.42
C VAL A 97 -5.72 0.38 11.43
N PHE A 98 -4.71 0.79 10.69
CA PHE A 98 -4.83 1.73 9.58
C PHE A 98 -4.43 1.00 8.29
N TYR A 99 -5.30 1.10 7.30
CA TYR A 99 -5.15 0.50 5.98
C TYR A 99 -4.56 1.52 5.01
N GLN A 100 -4.18 1.07 3.80
CA GLN A 100 -3.72 1.96 2.74
C GLN A 100 -4.83 2.31 1.74
N GLU A 101 -5.61 1.33 1.29
CA GLU A 101 -6.90 1.60 0.61
C GLU A 101 -8.07 1.58 1.64
N PRO A 102 -9.26 2.09 1.28
CA PRO A 102 -10.46 2.00 2.12
C PRO A 102 -10.93 0.56 2.35
N VAL A 103 -11.41 0.27 3.57
CA VAL A 103 -12.15 -0.95 3.95
C VAL A 103 -13.63 -0.66 4.27
N ARG A 104 -14.02 0.62 4.18
CA ARG A 104 -15.39 1.12 4.29
C ARG A 104 -15.59 2.25 3.28
N TYR A 105 -16.83 2.45 2.84
CA TYR A 105 -17.28 3.64 2.11
C TYR A 105 -18.34 4.39 2.94
N LYS A 106 -18.83 5.51 2.43
CA LYS A 106 -19.99 6.22 3.00
C LYS A 106 -21.20 6.09 2.09
N ASP A 107 -22.36 5.82 2.67
CA ASP A 107 -23.64 5.92 1.96
C ASP A 107 -24.07 7.39 1.74
N GLU A 108 -25.19 7.61 1.04
CA GLU A 108 -25.76 8.94 0.79
C GLU A 108 -26.04 9.75 2.08
N SER A 109 -26.22 9.08 3.22
CA SER A 109 -26.43 9.73 4.53
C SER A 109 -25.13 10.11 5.24
N GLY A 110 -23.97 9.69 4.71
CA GLY A 110 -22.66 9.86 5.32
C GLY A 110 -22.31 8.79 6.37
N LYS A 111 -23.13 7.74 6.51
CA LYS A 111 -22.88 6.60 7.42
C LYS A 111 -21.85 5.68 6.76
N LEU A 112 -20.91 5.17 7.57
CA LEU A 112 -19.93 4.17 7.10
C LEU A 112 -20.58 2.79 6.92
N ILE A 113 -20.29 2.16 5.78
CA ILE A 113 -20.64 0.79 5.42
C ILE A 113 -19.33 0.01 5.21
N ASP A 114 -19.22 -1.20 5.78
CA ASP A 114 -18.12 -2.13 5.52
C ASP A 114 -18.28 -2.74 4.12
N TYR A 115 -17.19 -2.85 3.34
CA TYR A 115 -17.25 -3.54 2.04
C TYR A 115 -17.45 -5.04 2.24
N ASP A 116 -18.31 -5.64 1.41
CA ASP A 116 -18.41 -7.08 1.24
C ASP A 116 -18.40 -7.41 -0.26
N PRO A 117 -17.25 -7.85 -0.81
CA PRO A 117 -17.15 -8.23 -2.22
C PRO A 117 -17.73 -9.62 -2.51
N SER A 118 -18.29 -10.35 -1.54
CA SER A 118 -18.77 -11.71 -1.76
C SER A 118 -19.97 -11.77 -2.72
N LEU A 119 -20.07 -12.88 -3.45
CA LEU A 119 -21.01 -13.08 -4.54
C LEU A 119 -22.36 -13.59 -4.02
N VAL A 120 -23.35 -12.69 -4.00
CA VAL A 120 -24.77 -12.98 -3.72
C VAL A 120 -25.57 -13.03 -5.01
N LYS A 121 -26.79 -13.55 -4.97
CA LYS A 121 -27.65 -13.64 -6.17
C LYS A 121 -28.26 -12.30 -6.53
N VAL A 122 -28.40 -12.04 -7.83
CA VAL A 122 -29.12 -10.85 -8.31
C VAL A 122 -30.63 -11.02 -8.09
N ASP A 123 -31.14 -10.34 -7.06
CA ASP A 123 -32.59 -10.18 -6.84
C ASP A 123 -33.15 -8.93 -7.58
N SER A 124 -32.27 -8.03 -8.05
CA SER A 124 -32.65 -6.78 -8.73
C SER A 124 -32.92 -6.96 -10.23
N ALA A 125 -34.04 -6.45 -10.73
CA ALA A 125 -34.35 -6.49 -12.17
C ALA A 125 -33.50 -5.52 -13.04
N LYS A 126 -32.75 -4.61 -12.40
CA LYS A 126 -31.95 -3.55 -13.02
C LYS A 126 -30.70 -3.22 -12.22
N SER A 127 -29.68 -2.72 -12.92
CA SER A 127 -28.44 -2.21 -12.32
C SER A 127 -28.60 -0.79 -11.74
N GLU A 128 -27.58 -0.30 -11.04
CA GLU A 128 -27.48 1.09 -10.55
C GLU A 128 -27.69 2.10 -11.70
N ASN A 129 -27.04 1.87 -12.83
CA ASN A 129 -27.19 2.66 -14.05
C ASN A 129 -28.51 2.40 -14.82
N LYS A 130 -29.41 1.58 -14.27
CA LYS A 130 -30.76 1.23 -14.77
C LYS A 130 -30.80 0.35 -16.03
N GLU A 131 -29.67 -0.26 -16.38
CA GLU A 131 -29.57 -1.31 -17.40
C GLU A 131 -30.32 -2.58 -16.92
N SER A 132 -30.59 -3.53 -17.82
CA SER A 132 -31.35 -4.74 -17.43
C SER A 132 -30.44 -5.87 -16.97
N LEU A 133 -30.65 -6.38 -15.76
CA LEU A 133 -29.93 -7.52 -15.21
C LEU A 133 -30.53 -8.89 -15.61
N LYS A 134 -31.29 -8.94 -16.71
CA LYS A 134 -31.86 -10.21 -17.19
C LYS A 134 -30.74 -11.13 -17.70
N GLY A 135 -30.58 -12.28 -17.04
CA GLY A 135 -29.53 -13.26 -17.36
C GLY A 135 -28.24 -13.04 -16.57
N TYR A 136 -28.27 -12.18 -15.54
CA TYR A 136 -27.23 -12.12 -14.52
C TYR A 136 -27.57 -13.04 -13.35
N ALA A 137 -26.54 -13.69 -12.80
CA ALA A 137 -26.66 -14.70 -11.76
C ALA A 137 -26.25 -14.15 -10.38
N TYR A 138 -25.15 -13.38 -10.33
CA TYR A 138 -24.59 -12.86 -9.08
C TYR A 138 -24.23 -11.37 -9.15
N GLU A 139 -24.23 -10.71 -8.00
CA GLU A 139 -23.62 -9.41 -7.77
C GLU A 139 -22.76 -9.43 -6.49
N ASN A 140 -21.88 -8.45 -6.31
CA ASN A 140 -21.19 -8.27 -5.01
C ASN A 140 -22.19 -7.72 -3.97
N GLU A 141 -22.15 -8.22 -2.73
CA GLU A 141 -23.08 -7.85 -1.65
C GLU A 141 -23.09 -6.32 -1.39
N GLU A 142 -22.00 -5.76 -0.84
CA GLU A 142 -21.91 -4.34 -0.44
C GLU A 142 -20.66 -3.62 -0.98
N GLY A 143 -20.83 -2.40 -1.50
CA GLY A 143 -19.75 -1.57 -2.02
C GLY A 143 -20.21 -0.35 -2.82
N ASP A 144 -19.34 0.67 -2.93
CA ASP A 144 -19.53 1.87 -3.77
C ASP A 144 -19.20 1.66 -5.27
N ALA A 145 -19.10 0.40 -5.68
CA ALA A 145 -18.79 -0.05 -7.03
C ALA A 145 -19.46 -1.41 -7.28
N LYS A 146 -20.58 -1.42 -8.02
CA LYS A 146 -21.35 -2.65 -8.27
C LYS A 146 -20.77 -3.47 -9.42
N GLN A 147 -20.79 -4.78 -9.26
CA GLN A 147 -20.19 -5.77 -10.13
C GLN A 147 -21.23 -6.87 -10.37
N TYR A 148 -21.63 -7.07 -11.62
CA TYR A 148 -22.69 -8.01 -12.01
C TYR A 148 -22.11 -9.12 -12.91
N PHE A 149 -22.37 -10.36 -12.52
CA PHE A 149 -21.79 -11.57 -13.07
C PHE A 149 -22.87 -12.38 -13.83
N PRO A 150 -22.73 -12.59 -15.15
CA PRO A 150 -23.75 -13.24 -15.97
C PRO A 150 -23.97 -14.72 -15.61
N GLU A 151 -25.12 -15.29 -15.99
CA GLU A 151 -25.28 -16.76 -16.02
C GLU A 151 -24.27 -17.41 -16.97
N LYS A 152 -23.96 -16.73 -18.08
CA LYS A 152 -23.00 -17.13 -19.14
C LYS A 152 -22.44 -15.88 -19.84
N LEU A 153 -21.13 -15.82 -20.02
CA LEU A 153 -20.48 -14.73 -20.76
C LEU A 153 -20.86 -14.78 -22.25
N SER A 154 -21.22 -13.61 -22.78
CA SER A 154 -21.55 -13.38 -24.18
C SER A 154 -21.54 -11.89 -24.52
N ASP A 155 -21.57 -11.54 -25.82
CA ASP A 155 -21.76 -10.14 -26.27
C ASP A 155 -23.10 -9.53 -25.83
N THR A 156 -24.11 -10.40 -25.57
CA THR A 156 -25.46 -10.00 -25.16
C THR A 156 -25.63 -9.90 -23.65
N THR A 157 -24.76 -10.55 -22.88
CA THR A 157 -24.77 -10.54 -21.41
C THR A 157 -23.30 -10.52 -20.95
N PRO A 158 -22.67 -9.32 -20.93
CA PRO A 158 -21.29 -9.16 -20.51
C PRO A 158 -21.13 -9.35 -18.99
N LEU A 159 -19.89 -9.41 -18.52
CA LEU A 159 -19.54 -9.00 -17.16
C LEU A 159 -19.70 -7.48 -17.06
N LEU A 160 -20.34 -6.95 -16.01
CA LEU A 160 -20.68 -5.52 -15.94
C LEU A 160 -20.20 -4.91 -14.61
N MET A 161 -19.30 -3.93 -14.70
CA MET A 161 -18.90 -3.07 -13.60
C MET A 161 -19.55 -1.69 -13.73
N GLU A 162 -20.09 -1.15 -12.63
CA GLU A 162 -20.72 0.17 -12.54
C GLU A 162 -20.16 0.95 -11.34
N LYS A 163 -20.01 2.26 -11.52
CA LYS A 163 -19.67 3.22 -10.46
C LYS A 163 -19.94 4.65 -10.91
N ASP A 164 -20.53 5.50 -10.06
CA ASP A 164 -20.66 6.95 -10.26
C ASP A 164 -21.28 7.38 -11.61
N GLY A 165 -22.13 6.53 -12.22
CA GLY A 165 -22.72 6.75 -13.55
C GLY A 165 -21.91 6.20 -14.73
N TYR A 166 -20.64 5.81 -14.50
CA TYR A 166 -19.79 5.11 -15.46
C TYR A 166 -20.14 3.62 -15.51
N SER A 167 -19.74 2.95 -16.61
CA SER A 167 -19.71 1.49 -16.65
C SER A 167 -18.60 0.93 -17.53
N VAL A 168 -18.09 -0.24 -17.16
CA VAL A 168 -17.22 -1.10 -17.99
C VAL A 168 -17.95 -2.43 -18.18
N ALA A 169 -18.33 -2.74 -19.42
CA ALA A 169 -18.91 -4.01 -19.79
C ALA A 169 -17.90 -4.84 -20.59
N LEU A 170 -17.58 -6.05 -20.13
CA LEU A 170 -16.57 -6.95 -20.69
C LEU A 170 -17.21 -8.24 -21.22
N SER A 171 -16.96 -8.54 -22.50
CA SER A 171 -17.32 -9.82 -23.13
C SER A 171 -16.08 -10.46 -23.76
N PRO A 172 -15.60 -11.63 -23.30
CA PRO A 172 -14.59 -12.40 -24.02
C PRO A 172 -15.14 -12.89 -25.36
N ASP A 173 -14.28 -12.98 -26.38
CA ASP A 173 -14.63 -13.32 -27.78
C ASP A 173 -14.91 -14.83 -27.95
N MET A 174 -15.86 -15.35 -27.16
CA MET A 174 -16.19 -16.77 -27.01
C MET A 174 -17.58 -16.97 -26.34
N LYS A 175 -17.98 -18.21 -26.06
CA LYS A 175 -19.22 -18.54 -25.32
C LYS A 175 -18.97 -19.51 -24.17
N SER A 176 -19.26 -19.11 -22.94
CA SER A 176 -19.01 -19.95 -21.76
C SER A 176 -20.09 -21.02 -21.53
N LYS A 177 -19.77 -21.98 -20.66
CA LYS A 177 -20.74 -22.77 -19.89
C LYS A 177 -21.46 -21.86 -18.87
N ALA A 178 -22.32 -22.46 -18.03
CA ALA A 178 -22.87 -21.75 -16.88
C ALA A 178 -21.74 -21.33 -15.92
N VAL A 179 -21.94 -20.22 -15.21
CA VAL A 179 -21.07 -19.79 -14.12
C VAL A 179 -21.04 -20.82 -12.98
N GLU A 180 -19.83 -21.13 -12.50
CA GLU A 180 -19.60 -21.83 -11.24
C GLU A 180 -18.97 -20.85 -10.25
N VAL A 181 -19.27 -20.98 -8.95
CA VAL A 181 -18.81 -20.04 -7.92
C VAL A 181 -17.74 -20.71 -7.06
N GLU A 182 -16.53 -20.17 -7.14
CA GLU A 182 -15.39 -20.51 -6.32
C GLU A 182 -15.37 -19.64 -5.06
N LYS A 183 -14.82 -20.19 -3.98
CA LYS A 183 -14.64 -19.49 -2.71
C LYS A 183 -13.17 -19.19 -2.44
N GLU A 184 -12.91 -18.08 -1.77
CA GLU A 184 -11.56 -17.64 -1.39
C GLU A 184 -11.56 -16.99 0.00
N ASP A 185 -10.37 -16.89 0.62
CA ASP A 185 -10.15 -16.18 1.88
C ASP A 185 -10.31 -14.66 1.71
N PHE A 186 -11.38 -14.07 2.25
CA PHE A 186 -11.54 -12.62 2.36
C PHE A 186 -11.22 -12.17 3.79
N THR A 187 -10.23 -11.28 3.96
CA THR A 187 -10.02 -10.57 5.23
C THR A 187 -10.79 -9.24 5.22
N ASN A 188 -11.71 -9.08 6.18
CA ASN A 188 -12.56 -7.91 6.32
C ASN A 188 -11.87 -6.73 7.04
N GLY A 189 -12.57 -5.59 7.13
CA GLY A 189 -12.11 -4.39 7.82
C GLY A 189 -11.85 -4.54 9.34
N TYR A 190 -12.24 -5.66 9.97
CA TYR A 190 -12.00 -5.97 11.39
C TYR A 190 -10.83 -6.95 11.59
N GLU A 191 -10.06 -7.26 10.54
CA GLU A 191 -8.98 -8.26 10.53
C GLU A 191 -9.47 -9.70 10.82
N GLU A 192 -10.74 -9.99 10.55
CA GLU A 192 -11.29 -11.35 10.52
C GLU A 192 -11.26 -11.89 9.08
N THR A 193 -11.03 -13.20 8.92
CA THR A 193 -10.86 -13.85 7.61
C THR A 193 -11.79 -15.04 7.49
N GLU A 194 -12.59 -15.09 6.43
CA GLU A 194 -13.55 -16.16 6.17
C GLU A 194 -13.53 -16.62 4.70
N GLU A 195 -13.92 -17.88 4.47
CA GLU A 195 -13.95 -18.55 3.17
C GLU A 195 -15.28 -18.25 2.44
N VAL A 196 -15.33 -17.13 1.72
CA VAL A 196 -16.55 -16.57 1.11
C VAL A 196 -16.64 -16.86 -0.39
N PRO A 197 -17.84 -16.97 -1.00
CA PRO A 197 -17.97 -17.03 -2.45
C PRO A 197 -17.46 -15.72 -3.06
N LEU A 198 -16.40 -15.77 -3.88
CA LEU A 198 -15.70 -14.55 -4.33
C LEU A 198 -15.38 -14.54 -5.82
N THR A 199 -15.22 -15.71 -6.43
CA THR A 199 -14.79 -15.85 -7.82
C THR A 199 -15.86 -16.54 -8.67
N ALA A 200 -16.25 -15.87 -9.75
CA ALA A 200 -17.15 -16.42 -10.76
C ALA A 200 -16.32 -17.06 -11.89
N ALA A 201 -16.34 -18.38 -11.98
CA ALA A 201 -15.61 -19.16 -12.97
C ALA A 201 -16.50 -19.52 -14.18
N TYR A 202 -16.00 -19.26 -15.38
CA TYR A 202 -16.70 -19.44 -16.65
C TYR A 202 -15.91 -20.38 -17.54
N ASP A 203 -16.26 -21.65 -17.42
CA ASP A 203 -15.59 -22.73 -18.09
C ASP A 203 -15.99 -22.82 -19.58
N THR A 204 -15.08 -23.24 -20.46
CA THR A 204 -15.26 -23.07 -21.92
C THR A 204 -15.34 -24.39 -22.71
N SER A 205 -15.53 -24.32 -24.03
CA SER A 205 -15.49 -25.51 -24.93
C SER A 205 -14.06 -26.03 -25.17
N ASP A 206 -13.08 -25.18 -24.91
CA ASP A 206 -11.66 -25.44 -24.98
C ASP A 206 -11.11 -25.63 -23.56
N PRO A 207 -9.85 -26.08 -23.36
CA PRO A 207 -9.24 -26.20 -22.04
C PRO A 207 -8.82 -24.84 -21.46
N VAL A 208 -9.78 -23.92 -21.40
CA VAL A 208 -9.67 -22.57 -20.86
C VAL A 208 -10.84 -22.34 -19.92
N THR A 209 -10.61 -21.63 -18.83
CA THR A 209 -11.62 -21.12 -17.90
C THR A 209 -11.34 -19.63 -17.68
N TYR A 210 -12.35 -18.76 -17.84
CA TYR A 210 -12.23 -17.35 -17.46
C TYR A 210 -12.78 -17.19 -16.05
N ALA A 211 -11.97 -16.81 -15.08
CA ALA A 211 -12.40 -16.62 -13.70
C ALA A 211 -12.32 -15.13 -13.31
N TYR A 212 -13.32 -14.65 -12.57
CA TYR A 212 -13.46 -13.25 -12.19
C TYR A 212 -13.67 -13.12 -10.68
N THR A 213 -12.63 -12.70 -9.96
CA THR A 213 -12.67 -12.46 -8.50
C THR A 213 -13.21 -11.07 -8.22
N SER A 214 -14.28 -10.96 -7.45
CA SER A 214 -14.80 -9.67 -7.00
C SER A 214 -13.89 -9.04 -5.93
N GLY A 215 -13.86 -7.71 -5.88
CA GLY A 215 -13.09 -6.95 -4.90
C GLY A 215 -13.62 -5.53 -4.69
N GLU A 216 -13.21 -4.90 -3.59
CA GLU A 216 -13.72 -3.61 -3.10
C GLU A 216 -13.60 -2.43 -4.09
N SER A 217 -12.78 -2.58 -5.14
CA SER A 217 -12.51 -1.53 -6.14
C SER A 217 -12.56 -2.04 -7.59
N GLY A 218 -13.10 -3.24 -7.83
CA GLY A 218 -13.18 -3.86 -9.14
C GLY A 218 -12.78 -5.34 -9.15
N ILE A 219 -12.56 -5.88 -10.34
CA ILE A 219 -12.51 -7.31 -10.60
C ILE A 219 -11.09 -7.75 -10.99
N LYS A 220 -10.60 -8.83 -10.38
CA LYS A 220 -9.44 -9.58 -10.89
C LYS A 220 -9.91 -10.51 -12.00
N GLU A 221 -9.25 -10.53 -13.15
CA GLU A 221 -9.51 -11.51 -14.21
C GLU A 221 -8.38 -12.54 -14.22
N GLU A 222 -8.73 -13.82 -14.38
CA GLU A 222 -7.79 -14.92 -14.58
C GLU A 222 -8.22 -15.76 -15.78
N ILE A 223 -7.46 -15.67 -16.89
CA ILE A 223 -7.61 -16.60 -18.02
C ILE A 223 -6.76 -17.84 -17.70
N ARG A 224 -7.40 -18.87 -17.18
CA ARG A 224 -6.77 -20.11 -16.74
C ARG A 224 -6.72 -21.11 -17.90
N LEU A 225 -5.53 -21.39 -18.40
CA LEU A 225 -5.25 -22.35 -19.48
C LEU A 225 -4.90 -23.70 -18.84
N ALA A 226 -5.73 -24.74 -19.01
CA ALA A 226 -5.52 -26.05 -18.39
C ALA A 226 -4.46 -26.91 -19.11
N GLU A 227 -4.20 -26.63 -20.40
CA GLU A 227 -3.08 -27.16 -21.18
C GLU A 227 -2.58 -26.12 -22.19
N CYS A 228 -1.54 -26.43 -22.96
CA CYS A 228 -1.02 -25.53 -23.99
C CYS A 228 -2.10 -25.22 -25.04
N PRO A 229 -2.51 -23.95 -25.21
CA PRO A 229 -3.67 -23.62 -26.04
C PRO A 229 -3.35 -23.77 -27.53
N LYS A 230 -4.41 -23.85 -28.35
CA LYS A 230 -4.32 -23.92 -29.82
C LYS A 230 -3.81 -22.60 -30.42
N GLU A 231 -4.35 -21.49 -29.90
CA GLU A 231 -3.99 -20.11 -30.25
C GLU A 231 -3.40 -19.42 -29.01
N ASN A 232 -2.51 -18.44 -29.20
CA ASN A 232 -1.90 -17.65 -28.11
C ASN A 232 -2.52 -16.25 -27.94
N THR A 233 -3.68 -16.00 -28.57
CA THR A 233 -4.38 -14.72 -28.54
C THR A 233 -5.70 -14.83 -27.80
N PHE A 234 -5.89 -13.95 -26.82
CA PHE A 234 -7.09 -13.86 -26.00
C PHE A 234 -7.71 -12.48 -26.24
N SER A 235 -8.95 -12.45 -26.72
CA SER A 235 -9.63 -11.22 -27.12
C SER A 235 -10.89 -11.00 -26.32
N TYR A 236 -11.18 -9.74 -26.00
CA TYR A 236 -12.41 -9.34 -25.35
C TYR A 236 -12.86 -7.95 -25.84
N THR A 237 -14.16 -7.74 -25.83
CA THR A 237 -14.79 -6.44 -26.11
C THR A 237 -15.00 -5.70 -24.79
N LEU A 238 -14.50 -4.47 -24.70
CA LEU A 238 -14.87 -3.51 -23.66
C LEU A 238 -15.85 -2.49 -24.25
N LYS A 239 -17.08 -2.49 -23.76
CA LYS A 239 -18.05 -1.43 -24.00
C LYS A 239 -18.13 -0.51 -22.79
N LEU A 240 -17.95 0.78 -23.02
CA LEU A 240 -17.80 1.80 -22.00
C LEU A 240 -19.00 2.76 -21.97
N LYS A 241 -19.17 3.45 -20.83
CA LYS A 241 -20.16 4.50 -20.62
C LYS A 241 -19.51 5.63 -19.84
N GLY A 242 -19.49 6.84 -20.43
CA GLY A 242 -18.79 8.00 -19.87
C GLY A 242 -17.25 7.92 -19.91
N LEU A 243 -16.66 6.85 -20.47
CA LEU A 243 -15.22 6.61 -20.45
C LEU A 243 -14.63 6.45 -21.86
N LYS A 244 -13.34 6.76 -21.99
CA LYS A 244 -12.49 6.48 -23.15
C LYS A 244 -11.25 5.69 -22.74
N LEU A 245 -10.90 4.68 -23.53
CA LEU A 245 -9.79 3.76 -23.27
C LEU A 245 -8.51 4.25 -23.96
N ARG A 246 -7.35 4.15 -23.29
CA ARG A 246 -6.03 4.30 -23.93
C ARG A 246 -5.06 3.23 -23.45
N LYS A 247 -4.19 2.76 -24.35
CA LYS A 247 -3.02 1.96 -23.96
C LYS A 247 -1.95 2.85 -23.32
N ASN A 248 -1.27 2.35 -22.31
CA ASN A 248 -0.19 3.04 -21.63
C ASN A 248 1.04 3.22 -22.56
N PRO A 249 1.84 4.29 -22.40
CA PRO A 249 2.96 4.58 -23.31
C PRO A 249 4.28 3.88 -22.95
N VAL A 250 4.33 3.09 -21.87
CA VAL A 250 5.56 2.42 -21.35
C VAL A 250 5.38 0.96 -20.96
N ASP A 251 4.14 0.46 -20.97
CA ASP A 251 3.77 -0.90 -20.58
C ASP A 251 2.53 -1.34 -21.35
N GLU A 252 2.17 -2.61 -21.20
CA GLU A 252 1.08 -3.24 -21.95
C GLU A 252 -0.29 -3.10 -21.25
N GLY A 253 -0.38 -2.34 -20.16
CA GLY A 253 -1.63 -2.01 -19.47
C GLY A 253 -2.43 -0.90 -20.15
N LEU A 254 -3.65 -0.67 -19.67
CA LEU A 254 -4.59 0.31 -20.22
C LEU A 254 -5.11 1.24 -19.12
N THR A 255 -5.42 2.48 -19.48
CA THR A 255 -6.02 3.47 -18.58
C THR A 255 -7.41 3.88 -19.10
N LEU A 256 -8.39 3.92 -18.19
CA LEU A 256 -9.76 4.41 -18.40
C LEU A 256 -9.82 5.88 -17.96
N TYR A 257 -10.15 6.76 -18.89
CA TYR A 257 -10.31 8.19 -18.64
C TYR A 257 -11.79 8.60 -18.74
N ASP A 258 -12.21 9.59 -17.96
CA ASP A 258 -13.48 10.28 -18.21
C ASP A 258 -13.47 10.92 -19.61
N LYS A 259 -14.57 10.76 -20.33
CA LYS A 259 -14.74 11.19 -21.72
C LYS A 259 -14.61 12.71 -21.87
N GLU A 260 -15.05 13.49 -20.90
CA GLU A 260 -15.10 14.97 -20.98
C GLU A 260 -13.88 15.67 -20.34
N SER A 261 -13.55 15.35 -19.09
CA SER A 261 -12.50 16.03 -18.30
C SER A 261 -11.07 15.55 -18.57
N ASP A 262 -10.92 14.35 -19.15
CA ASP A 262 -9.62 13.66 -19.30
C ASP A 262 -8.95 13.26 -17.96
N GLU A 263 -9.68 13.23 -16.85
CA GLU A 263 -9.23 12.64 -15.59
C GLU A 263 -9.24 11.10 -15.64
N ILE A 264 -8.41 10.45 -14.80
CA ILE A 264 -8.28 8.99 -14.75
C ILE A 264 -9.34 8.42 -13.80
N VAL A 265 -10.21 7.55 -14.32
CA VAL A 265 -11.31 6.92 -13.58
C VAL A 265 -11.01 5.44 -13.27
N GLY A 266 -10.12 4.78 -14.02
CA GLY A 266 -9.72 3.39 -13.75
C GLY A 266 -8.56 2.89 -14.60
N SER A 267 -8.20 1.62 -14.44
CA SER A 267 -7.13 0.97 -15.20
C SER A 267 -7.39 -0.51 -15.43
N VAL A 268 -6.95 -1.03 -16.57
CA VAL A 268 -6.70 -2.46 -16.80
C VAL A 268 -5.22 -2.70 -16.57
N GLY A 269 -4.89 -3.70 -15.75
CA GLY A 269 -3.52 -4.04 -15.39
C GLY A 269 -2.66 -4.43 -16.60
N VAL A 270 -1.34 -4.36 -16.42
CA VAL A 270 -0.40 -4.95 -17.40
C VAL A 270 -0.63 -6.46 -17.41
N PRO A 271 -1.02 -7.07 -18.55
CA PRO A 271 -1.21 -8.51 -18.59
C PRO A 271 0.11 -9.20 -18.29
N ASN A 272 0.04 -10.19 -17.42
CA ASN A 272 1.16 -11.01 -16.99
C ASN A 272 0.72 -12.47 -16.95
N MET A 273 1.68 -13.40 -16.95
CA MET A 273 1.36 -14.83 -16.85
C MET A 273 2.30 -15.59 -15.94
N ASN A 274 1.77 -16.60 -15.25
CA ASN A 274 2.55 -17.54 -14.45
C ASN A 274 1.99 -18.96 -14.61
N ASP A 275 2.80 -19.94 -14.23
CA ASP A 275 2.43 -21.36 -14.33
C ASP A 275 2.19 -21.97 -12.95
N ALA A 276 1.69 -23.20 -12.90
CA ALA A 276 1.29 -23.92 -11.68
C ALA A 276 2.45 -24.13 -10.68
N SER A 277 3.71 -23.89 -11.07
CA SER A 277 4.85 -23.91 -10.16
C SER A 277 4.98 -22.64 -9.30
N GLY A 278 4.29 -21.56 -9.70
CA GLY A 278 4.37 -20.19 -9.18
C GLY A 278 5.70 -19.48 -9.48
N LYS A 279 6.69 -20.16 -10.08
CA LYS A 279 8.09 -19.69 -10.15
C LYS A 279 8.46 -19.09 -11.51
N ALA A 280 7.77 -19.49 -12.57
CA ALA A 280 8.11 -19.18 -13.95
C ALA A 280 7.16 -18.12 -14.55
N TYR A 281 7.12 -16.96 -13.90
CA TYR A 281 6.37 -15.75 -14.30
C TYR A 281 6.96 -15.08 -15.55
N SER A 282 6.13 -14.40 -16.34
CA SER A 282 6.58 -13.49 -17.40
C SER A 282 5.65 -12.28 -17.63
N GLU A 283 6.27 -11.16 -18.01
CA GLU A 283 5.64 -9.94 -18.57
C GLU A 283 5.60 -10.00 -20.12
N GLU A 284 6.03 -11.11 -20.76
CA GLU A 284 6.11 -11.28 -22.22
C GLU A 284 4.75 -11.60 -22.86
N LEU A 285 3.83 -10.64 -22.71
CA LEU A 285 2.58 -10.57 -23.45
C LEU A 285 2.52 -9.22 -24.17
N THR A 286 1.65 -9.10 -25.18
CA THR A 286 1.40 -7.80 -25.84
C THR A 286 -0.09 -7.53 -25.98
N THR A 287 -0.47 -6.29 -25.66
CA THR A 287 -1.84 -5.77 -25.72
C THR A 287 -2.02 -4.90 -26.96
N LYS A 288 -2.97 -5.29 -27.79
CA LYS A 288 -3.51 -4.49 -28.90
C LYS A 288 -4.88 -3.95 -28.50
N VAL A 289 -5.17 -2.70 -28.85
CA VAL A 289 -6.48 -2.06 -28.68
C VAL A 289 -6.93 -1.54 -30.03
N GLU A 290 -8.18 -1.83 -30.40
CA GLU A 290 -8.82 -1.38 -31.63
C GLU A 290 -10.20 -0.79 -31.32
N GLU A 291 -10.55 0.33 -31.95
CA GLU A 291 -11.91 0.88 -31.88
C GLU A 291 -12.85 -0.02 -32.69
N ALA A 292 -13.88 -0.55 -32.03
CA ALA A 292 -14.86 -1.49 -32.59
C ALA A 292 -16.26 -0.86 -32.78
N GLY A 293 -16.50 0.31 -32.19
CA GLY A 293 -17.73 1.08 -32.30
C GLY A 293 -17.69 2.33 -31.42
N GLU A 294 -18.81 3.06 -31.34
CA GLU A 294 -18.93 4.15 -30.36
C GLU A 294 -18.78 3.62 -28.94
N ASP A 295 -17.87 4.23 -28.17
CA ASP A 295 -17.45 3.84 -26.82
C ASP A 295 -17.15 2.34 -26.65
N THR A 296 -16.75 1.65 -27.73
CA THR A 296 -16.57 0.20 -27.79
C THR A 296 -15.21 -0.15 -28.37
N TYR A 297 -14.43 -0.94 -27.63
CA TYR A 297 -13.05 -1.29 -27.96
C TYR A 297 -12.86 -2.80 -27.96
N ARG A 298 -12.18 -3.35 -28.97
CA ARG A 298 -11.69 -4.73 -28.94
C ARG A 298 -10.26 -4.73 -28.43
N VAL A 299 -10.03 -5.43 -27.32
CA VAL A 299 -8.71 -5.67 -26.75
C VAL A 299 -8.24 -7.06 -27.19
N THR A 300 -6.94 -7.22 -27.42
CA THR A 300 -6.33 -8.53 -27.68
C THR A 300 -5.00 -8.63 -26.96
N VAL A 301 -4.93 -9.56 -26.01
CA VAL A 301 -3.70 -9.96 -25.32
C VAL A 301 -3.09 -11.14 -26.08
N THR A 302 -1.82 -11.03 -26.43
CA THR A 302 -1.06 -12.07 -27.13
C THR A 302 0.06 -12.55 -26.21
N ALA A 303 -0.04 -13.78 -25.71
CA ALA A 303 0.99 -14.40 -24.87
C ALA A 303 2.15 -14.95 -25.71
N ASP A 304 3.38 -14.90 -25.21
CA ASP A 304 4.52 -15.44 -25.96
C ASP A 304 4.46 -16.97 -26.16
N TRP A 305 4.83 -17.40 -27.37
CA TRP A 305 4.81 -18.82 -27.74
C TRP A 305 5.97 -19.62 -27.17
N SER A 306 7.15 -19.02 -26.94
CA SER A 306 8.28 -19.72 -26.33
C SER A 306 8.02 -19.99 -24.85
N TYR A 307 7.37 -19.04 -24.15
CA TYR A 307 6.86 -19.23 -22.80
C TYR A 307 5.88 -20.41 -22.70
N LEU A 308 4.84 -20.43 -23.56
CA LEU A 308 3.78 -21.44 -23.52
C LEU A 308 4.26 -22.82 -23.99
N LYS A 309 5.28 -22.89 -24.85
CA LYS A 309 5.83 -24.15 -25.39
C LYS A 309 7.16 -24.56 -24.74
N ASP A 310 7.52 -23.98 -23.59
CA ASP A 310 8.66 -24.46 -22.82
C ASP A 310 8.40 -25.89 -22.34
N LYS A 311 9.41 -26.75 -22.48
CA LYS A 311 9.37 -28.17 -22.10
C LYS A 311 9.20 -28.41 -20.60
N ASP A 312 9.53 -27.42 -19.76
CA ASP A 312 9.43 -27.50 -18.30
C ASP A 312 8.18 -26.79 -17.76
N ARG A 313 7.32 -26.26 -18.64
CA ARG A 313 6.09 -25.51 -18.33
C ARG A 313 5.10 -26.36 -17.53
N GLN A 314 4.66 -25.88 -16.37
CA GLN A 314 3.70 -26.60 -15.52
C GLN A 314 2.30 -26.01 -15.68
N TYR A 315 1.44 -26.67 -16.44
CA TYR A 315 0.04 -26.27 -16.58
C TYR A 315 -0.78 -26.63 -15.31
N PRO A 316 -1.81 -25.83 -14.94
CA PRO A 316 -2.35 -24.69 -15.66
C PRO A 316 -1.42 -23.45 -15.71
N VAL A 317 -1.59 -22.66 -16.77
CA VAL A 317 -1.00 -21.31 -16.90
C VAL A 317 -2.12 -20.30 -16.70
N VAL A 318 -1.89 -19.29 -15.86
CA VAL A 318 -2.86 -18.22 -15.59
C VAL A 318 -2.35 -16.93 -16.20
N ILE A 319 -3.22 -16.21 -16.93
CA ILE A 319 -2.97 -14.85 -17.42
C ILE A 319 -3.89 -13.88 -16.65
N ASP A 320 -3.34 -12.82 -16.05
CA ASP A 320 -4.07 -11.84 -15.23
C ASP A 320 -4.07 -10.43 -15.87
N PRO A 321 -5.22 -9.98 -16.40
CA PRO A 321 -5.48 -8.60 -16.82
C PRO A 321 -6.53 -7.88 -15.93
N THR A 322 -6.38 -7.93 -14.59
CA THR A 322 -7.21 -7.22 -13.58
C THR A 322 -7.75 -5.83 -13.99
N ILE A 323 -9.03 -5.55 -13.75
CA ILE A 323 -9.70 -4.26 -14.00
C ILE A 323 -10.12 -3.60 -12.68
N LYS A 324 -9.63 -2.38 -12.42
CA LYS A 324 -9.92 -1.63 -11.19
C LYS A 324 -10.34 -0.19 -11.45
N TRP A 325 -11.31 0.28 -10.68
CA TRP A 325 -11.61 1.70 -10.53
C TRP A 325 -10.46 2.41 -9.81
N THR A 326 -10.30 3.71 -10.07
CA THR A 326 -9.30 4.53 -9.38
C THR A 326 -9.79 4.81 -7.96
N GLY A 327 -9.21 4.12 -6.98
CA GLY A 327 -9.44 4.38 -5.56
C GLY A 327 -9.13 5.82 -5.17
N ASN A 328 -9.61 6.24 -3.99
CA ASN A 328 -9.47 7.61 -3.50
C ASN A 328 -7.99 8.04 -3.51
N THR A 329 -7.62 8.94 -4.44
CA THR A 329 -6.22 9.25 -4.75
C THR A 329 -5.42 9.76 -3.54
N ASP A 330 -6.09 10.26 -2.51
CA ASP A 330 -5.50 10.73 -1.26
C ASP A 330 -4.87 9.64 -0.36
N LEU A 331 -5.22 8.36 -0.53
CA LEU A 331 -5.00 7.31 0.48
C LEU A 331 -4.28 6.09 -0.10
N GLY A 332 -2.98 5.94 0.17
CA GLY A 332 -2.26 4.69 -0.08
C GLY A 332 -0.79 4.85 -0.49
N ASP A 333 -0.23 3.80 -1.10
CA ASP A 333 1.18 3.75 -1.48
C ASP A 333 1.46 4.13 -2.94
N VAL A 334 2.70 4.51 -3.23
CA VAL A 334 3.22 4.71 -4.59
C VAL A 334 4.74 4.59 -4.62
N TYR A 335 5.30 3.90 -5.60
CA TYR A 335 6.75 3.92 -5.84
C TYR A 335 7.16 4.87 -6.97
N ILE A 336 8.41 5.30 -6.89
CA ILE A 336 9.11 6.13 -7.88
C ILE A 336 10.37 5.41 -8.36
N LEU A 337 10.75 5.60 -9.62
CA LEU A 337 11.84 4.88 -10.28
C LEU A 337 12.80 5.84 -11.01
N SER A 338 14.10 5.76 -10.70
CA SER A 338 15.09 6.73 -11.18
C SER A 338 15.54 6.59 -12.63
N GLY A 339 15.07 5.59 -13.36
CA GLY A 339 15.54 5.29 -14.73
C GLY A 339 15.26 6.45 -15.69
N SER A 340 16.10 6.63 -16.72
CA SER A 340 15.94 7.72 -17.70
C SER A 340 14.57 7.74 -18.39
N THR A 341 14.00 6.56 -18.64
CA THR A 341 12.64 6.34 -19.16
C THR A 341 11.56 6.62 -18.11
N TYR A 342 11.82 6.30 -16.84
CA TYR A 342 10.81 6.14 -15.78
C TYR A 342 10.74 7.32 -14.80
N LYS A 343 11.73 8.22 -14.82
CA LYS A 343 11.89 9.30 -13.84
C LYS A 343 10.74 10.32 -13.77
N ASP A 344 9.95 10.41 -14.83
CA ASP A 344 8.78 11.29 -14.96
C ASP A 344 7.44 10.51 -14.88
N TYR A 345 7.48 9.20 -14.62
CA TYR A 345 6.29 8.37 -14.48
C TYR A 345 5.77 8.30 -13.05
N ASN A 346 4.45 8.21 -12.94
CA ASN A 346 3.72 7.89 -11.73
C ASN A 346 3.24 6.44 -11.80
N PHE A 347 3.68 5.60 -10.85
CA PHE A 347 3.35 4.16 -10.86
C PHE A 347 2.07 3.81 -10.10
N TYR A 348 1.41 4.79 -9.48
CA TYR A 348 0.04 4.61 -9.02
C TYR A 348 -0.91 4.57 -10.23
N THR A 349 -0.79 5.50 -11.18
CA THR A 349 -1.63 5.55 -12.38
C THR A 349 -1.44 4.38 -13.36
N SER A 350 -0.31 3.66 -13.33
CA SER A 350 -0.06 2.52 -14.23
C SER A 350 -0.53 1.16 -13.66
N GLY A 351 -1.50 1.14 -12.75
CA GLY A 351 -2.14 -0.08 -12.22
C GLY A 351 -1.29 -0.98 -11.30
N VAL A 352 0.01 -0.73 -11.13
CA VAL A 352 0.94 -1.64 -10.42
C VAL A 352 0.58 -1.79 -8.92
N THR A 353 0.55 -3.02 -8.40
CA THR A 353 0.10 -3.35 -7.04
C THR A 353 1.23 -3.71 -6.07
N VAL A 354 2.49 -3.35 -6.35
CA VAL A 354 3.67 -3.68 -5.54
C VAL A 354 4.48 -2.47 -5.05
N MET A 355 5.03 -2.57 -3.84
CA MET A 355 5.92 -1.59 -3.21
C MET A 355 7.39 -1.97 -3.39
N ASN A 356 8.18 -1.13 -4.05
CA ASN A 356 9.57 -1.40 -4.37
C ASN A 356 10.58 -0.48 -3.63
N ALA A 357 11.70 -1.05 -3.17
CA ALA A 357 12.74 -0.34 -2.41
C ALA A 357 14.17 -0.89 -2.64
N GLY A 358 15.04 -0.09 -3.26
CA GLY A 358 16.44 -0.48 -3.56
C GLY A 358 16.83 -0.11 -4.98
N LYS A 359 17.58 -0.98 -5.68
CA LYS A 359 17.95 -0.81 -7.10
C LYS A 359 17.96 -2.14 -7.85
N ALA A 360 17.41 -2.12 -9.06
CA ALA A 360 17.53 -3.17 -10.09
C ALA A 360 18.02 -2.57 -11.43
N SER A 361 17.94 -3.31 -12.53
CA SER A 361 18.36 -2.84 -13.86
C SER A 361 17.58 -1.60 -14.33
N LYS A 362 16.26 -1.57 -14.13
CA LYS A 362 15.38 -0.44 -14.49
C LYS A 362 15.67 0.86 -13.69
N GLY A 363 16.42 0.82 -12.58
CA GLY A 363 16.83 1.99 -11.78
C GLY A 363 16.72 1.83 -10.26
N ILE A 364 16.82 2.94 -9.53
CA ILE A 364 16.59 3.03 -8.07
C ILE A 364 15.10 3.18 -7.80
N TYR A 365 14.56 2.32 -6.95
CA TYR A 365 13.17 2.32 -6.48
C TYR A 365 13.06 2.86 -5.05
N ARG A 366 12.04 3.68 -4.80
CA ARG A 366 11.63 4.11 -3.46
C ARG A 366 10.11 4.17 -3.39
N THR A 367 9.51 3.76 -2.28
CA THR A 367 8.05 3.79 -2.06
C THR A 367 7.68 4.82 -1.02
N TYR A 368 6.62 5.60 -1.26
CA TYR A 368 6.01 6.52 -0.30
C TYR A 368 4.68 5.93 0.20
N LEU A 369 4.42 6.06 1.51
CA LEU A 369 3.31 5.45 2.24
C LEU A 369 2.70 6.47 3.19
N ALA A 370 1.39 6.71 3.16
CA ALA A 370 0.72 7.64 4.06
C ALA A 370 -0.57 7.06 4.65
N PHE A 371 -0.66 7.06 5.99
CA PHE A 371 -1.87 6.74 6.73
C PHE A 371 -2.48 8.07 7.23
N LYS A 372 -3.38 8.70 6.46
CA LYS A 372 -3.83 10.09 6.75
C LYS A 372 -4.45 10.22 8.15
N ASP A 373 -5.42 9.36 8.47
CA ASP A 373 -6.17 9.36 9.73
C ASP A 373 -5.34 8.99 10.98
N MET A 374 -4.13 8.48 10.78
CA MET A 374 -3.25 8.04 11.87
C MET A 374 -3.01 9.15 12.90
N LYS A 375 -2.74 10.39 12.45
CA LYS A 375 -2.44 11.50 13.36
C LYS A 375 -3.67 11.98 14.13
N SER A 376 -4.84 12.10 13.49
CA SER A 376 -6.07 12.57 14.14
C SER A 376 -6.51 11.60 15.23
N LYS A 377 -6.45 10.28 14.97
CA LYS A 377 -6.81 9.23 15.93
C LYS A 377 -5.91 9.22 17.19
N ILE A 378 -4.60 9.37 17.03
CA ILE A 378 -3.63 9.19 18.14
C ILE A 378 -3.19 10.49 18.81
N LYS A 379 -3.61 11.67 18.31
CA LYS A 379 -3.26 12.96 18.90
C LYS A 379 -3.71 13.05 20.37
N GLY A 380 -2.76 13.36 21.26
CA GLY A 380 -2.99 13.45 22.69
C GLY A 380 -2.95 12.12 23.45
N ASN A 381 -2.69 10.98 22.79
CA ASN A 381 -2.62 9.66 23.41
C ASN A 381 -1.18 9.12 23.54
N TYR A 382 -0.89 8.39 24.63
CA TYR A 382 0.37 7.68 24.78
C TYR A 382 0.44 6.49 23.81
N VAL A 383 1.23 6.62 22.75
CA VAL A 383 1.52 5.49 21.85
C VAL A 383 2.54 4.55 22.50
N ASP A 384 2.18 3.27 22.65
CA ASP A 384 3.01 2.22 23.23
C ASP A 384 3.80 1.49 22.15
N SER A 385 3.13 1.11 21.04
CA SER A 385 3.73 0.57 19.81
C SER A 385 3.05 1.12 18.54
N ALA A 386 3.78 1.18 17.43
CA ALA A 386 3.23 1.37 16.08
C ALA A 386 4.04 0.56 15.06
N ILE A 387 3.45 -0.49 14.50
CA ILE A 387 4.13 -1.45 13.62
C ILE A 387 3.52 -1.40 12.22
N LEU A 388 4.34 -1.11 11.21
CA LEU A 388 4.01 -1.34 9.81
C LEU A 388 4.35 -2.79 9.45
N THR A 389 3.37 -3.54 8.94
CA THR A 389 3.56 -4.90 8.40
C THR A 389 3.40 -4.88 6.88
N MET A 390 4.29 -5.60 6.18
CA MET A 390 4.34 -5.73 4.72
C MET A 390 4.73 -7.18 4.37
N TYR A 391 4.33 -7.68 3.20
CA TYR A 391 4.57 -9.07 2.80
C TYR A 391 5.45 -9.13 1.54
N GLU A 392 6.52 -9.91 1.56
CA GLU A 392 7.44 -10.02 0.39
C GLU A 392 6.78 -10.70 -0.81
N THR A 393 7.09 -10.24 -2.03
CA THR A 393 6.77 -10.96 -3.28
C THR A 393 7.84 -12.01 -3.59
N ALA A 394 7.61 -12.81 -4.64
CA ALA A 394 8.59 -13.77 -5.16
C ALA A 394 9.81 -13.14 -5.89
N ASN A 395 9.96 -11.81 -5.86
CA ASN A 395 11.13 -11.08 -6.40
C ASN A 395 12.10 -10.56 -5.34
N SER A 396 11.63 -10.40 -4.11
CA SER A 396 12.37 -9.72 -3.05
C SER A 396 13.79 -10.29 -2.91
N THR A 397 14.82 -9.48 -3.16
CA THR A 397 16.20 -9.98 -3.18
C THR A 397 16.64 -10.30 -1.77
N LYS A 398 16.90 -11.56 -1.46
CA LYS A 398 17.30 -12.05 -0.12
C LYS A 398 18.42 -11.21 0.51
N GLY A 399 18.19 -10.79 1.75
CA GLY A 399 19.13 -10.00 2.55
C GLY A 399 19.29 -8.54 2.14
N GLN A 400 18.49 -8.03 1.20
CA GLN A 400 18.35 -6.59 1.00
C GLN A 400 17.85 -5.94 2.29
N THR A 401 18.42 -4.80 2.63
CA THR A 401 18.07 -4.05 3.84
C THR A 401 17.20 -2.86 3.43
N VAL A 402 15.98 -2.76 3.96
CA VAL A 402 15.01 -1.69 3.67
C VAL A 402 14.92 -0.76 4.87
N GLN A 403 14.87 0.54 4.61
CA GLN A 403 14.89 1.61 5.61
C GLN A 403 13.66 2.50 5.48
N ALA A 404 12.99 2.76 6.61
CA ALA A 404 11.83 3.64 6.68
C ALA A 404 12.23 5.03 7.19
N TYR A 405 12.09 6.02 6.32
CA TYR A 405 12.41 7.43 6.58
C TYR A 405 11.16 8.28 6.70
N ARG A 406 11.19 9.32 7.53
CA ARG A 406 10.15 10.35 7.59
C ARG A 406 10.13 11.18 6.31
N VAL A 407 8.93 11.43 5.76
CA VAL A 407 8.70 12.42 4.69
C VAL A 407 8.62 13.84 5.28
N LYS A 408 9.17 14.84 4.56
CA LYS A 408 9.29 16.25 5.00
C LYS A 408 8.23 17.19 4.45
N GLU A 409 7.72 16.92 3.26
CA GLU A 409 6.78 17.79 2.53
C GLU A 409 5.47 17.06 2.19
N ALA A 410 4.40 17.82 1.95
CA ALA A 410 3.14 17.29 1.44
C ALA A 410 3.31 16.73 0.01
N TRP A 411 2.48 15.75 -0.36
CA TRP A 411 2.49 15.13 -1.68
C TRP A 411 1.11 14.62 -2.08
N GLU A 412 0.91 14.51 -3.38
CA GLU A 412 -0.30 13.94 -4.00
C GLU A 412 0.11 12.66 -4.73
N ARG A 413 -0.55 11.54 -4.42
CA ARG A 413 -0.17 10.20 -4.88
C ARG A 413 -0.22 10.05 -6.39
N SER A 414 -1.17 10.71 -7.06
CA SER A 414 -1.34 10.76 -8.51
C SER A 414 -0.32 11.64 -9.24
N LYS A 415 0.41 12.51 -8.54
CA LYS A 415 1.35 13.48 -9.15
C LYS A 415 2.82 13.18 -8.87
N VAL A 416 3.14 12.31 -7.92
CA VAL A 416 4.55 12.06 -7.54
C VAL A 416 5.29 11.21 -8.58
N THR A 417 6.50 11.62 -8.90
CA THR A 417 7.44 10.98 -9.83
C THR A 417 8.83 10.96 -9.19
N TRP A 418 9.84 10.37 -9.84
CA TRP A 418 11.21 10.51 -9.33
C TRP A 418 11.67 11.98 -9.34
N ASN A 419 11.35 12.74 -10.38
CA ASN A 419 11.87 14.11 -10.54
C ASN A 419 11.27 15.13 -9.58
N ASN A 420 10.01 14.98 -9.15
CA ASN A 420 9.35 15.88 -8.18
C ASN A 420 9.23 15.31 -6.75
N ARG A 421 9.87 14.17 -6.47
CA ARG A 421 9.75 13.42 -5.21
C ARG A 421 9.95 14.26 -3.94
N PRO A 422 9.11 14.09 -2.89
CA PRO A 422 9.28 14.78 -1.61
C PRO A 422 10.59 14.44 -0.89
N GLY A 423 11.13 15.42 -0.17
CA GLY A 423 12.27 15.25 0.70
C GLY A 423 11.97 14.36 1.92
N TYR A 424 13.03 13.81 2.50
CA TYR A 424 12.99 12.95 3.68
C TYR A 424 14.15 13.28 4.63
N ASN A 425 14.10 12.83 5.88
CA ASN A 425 15.20 13.03 6.84
C ASN A 425 15.40 11.90 7.87
N THR A 426 14.49 11.74 8.83
CA THR A 426 14.70 10.89 10.01
C THR A 426 14.52 9.42 9.65
N LEU A 427 15.56 8.61 9.80
CA LEU A 427 15.45 7.15 9.81
C LEU A 427 14.72 6.71 11.08
N TYR A 428 13.60 6.01 10.95
CA TYR A 428 12.86 5.47 12.08
C TYR A 428 13.04 3.97 12.27
N SER A 429 13.15 3.20 11.18
CA SER A 429 13.18 1.74 11.26
C SER A 429 13.94 1.10 10.11
N THR A 430 14.30 -0.17 10.26
CA THR A 430 15.07 -0.93 9.27
C THR A 430 14.75 -2.42 9.37
N VAL A 431 14.52 -3.08 8.22
CA VAL A 431 14.22 -4.52 8.13
C VAL A 431 15.05 -5.18 7.03
N LYS A 432 15.33 -6.49 7.15
CA LYS A 432 15.96 -7.28 6.08
C LYS A 432 14.94 -8.22 5.43
N THR A 433 15.02 -8.34 4.11
CA THR A 433 14.26 -9.28 3.29
C THR A 433 14.74 -10.72 3.47
N THR A 434 13.82 -11.67 3.33
CA THR A 434 14.08 -13.12 3.35
C THR A 434 14.20 -13.70 1.94
N GLY A 435 13.50 -13.13 0.96
CA GLY A 435 13.35 -13.66 -0.37
C GLY A 435 12.42 -14.88 -0.49
N LYS A 436 11.54 -15.13 0.49
CA LYS A 436 10.36 -16.00 0.32
C LYS A 436 9.13 -15.11 0.14
N ALA A 437 8.27 -15.45 -0.83
CA ALA A 437 6.95 -14.83 -0.99
C ALA A 437 6.06 -14.99 0.27
N LYS A 438 5.01 -14.18 0.38
CA LYS A 438 4.05 -14.14 1.52
C LYS A 438 4.71 -13.92 2.89
N THR A 439 6.00 -13.57 2.97
CA THR A 439 6.72 -13.49 4.25
C THR A 439 6.57 -12.12 4.91
N ALA A 440 5.98 -12.09 6.10
CA ALA A 440 5.72 -10.86 6.87
C ALA A 440 7.02 -10.19 7.35
N ARG A 441 7.24 -8.95 6.92
CA ARG A 441 8.33 -8.06 7.34
C ARG A 441 7.75 -6.85 8.06
N THR A 442 8.29 -6.54 9.23
CA THR A 442 7.78 -5.49 10.11
C THR A 442 8.79 -4.34 10.26
N LEU A 443 8.26 -3.13 10.40
CA LEU A 443 9.00 -1.90 10.68
C LEU A 443 8.37 -1.22 11.90
N ASP A 444 9.12 -1.16 13.01
CA ASP A 444 8.73 -0.41 14.19
C ASP A 444 8.83 1.11 13.91
N LEU A 445 7.68 1.77 13.87
CA LEU A 445 7.51 3.20 13.67
C LEU A 445 6.93 3.89 14.92
N THR A 446 7.08 3.28 16.11
CA THR A 446 6.60 3.82 17.40
C THR A 446 7.11 5.24 17.66
N SER A 447 8.36 5.54 17.32
CA SER A 447 8.94 6.89 17.47
C SER A 447 8.40 7.92 16.47
N PHE A 448 7.90 7.49 15.30
CA PHE A 448 7.16 8.34 14.37
C PHE A 448 5.76 8.63 14.91
N ALA A 449 5.04 7.58 15.30
CA ALA A 449 3.71 7.67 15.88
C ALA A 449 3.65 8.52 17.17
N ARG A 450 4.65 8.43 18.05
CA ARG A 450 4.79 9.32 19.22
C ARG A 450 4.96 10.79 18.82
N GLY A 451 5.71 11.07 17.75
CA GLY A 451 5.86 12.43 17.20
C GLY A 451 4.57 12.99 16.58
N LEU A 452 3.72 12.12 16.02
CA LEU A 452 2.38 12.50 15.56
C LEU A 452 1.44 12.77 16.76
N ALA A 453 1.46 11.87 17.75
CA ALA A 453 0.61 11.92 18.94
C ALA A 453 0.86 13.15 19.81
N ASN A 454 2.13 13.53 19.99
CA ASN A 454 2.53 14.72 20.74
C ASN A 454 2.57 16.02 19.90
N ASP A 455 2.06 15.97 18.66
CA ASP A 455 1.97 17.07 17.70
C ASP A 455 3.31 17.65 17.19
N SER A 456 4.46 17.16 17.64
CA SER A 456 5.79 17.67 17.25
C SER A 456 6.15 17.45 15.77
N ILE A 457 5.46 16.55 15.07
CA ILE A 457 5.63 16.33 13.62
C ILE A 457 4.30 16.40 12.86
N VAL A 458 4.36 16.87 11.61
CA VAL A 458 3.26 16.81 10.64
C VAL A 458 3.23 15.43 9.98
N ASN A 459 2.04 14.91 9.70
CA ASN A 459 1.86 13.65 8.99
C ASN A 459 2.01 13.87 7.48
N TYR A 460 3.14 13.44 6.92
CA TYR A 460 3.34 13.28 5.48
C TYR A 460 3.69 11.83 5.11
N GLY A 461 3.47 10.90 6.04
CA GLY A 461 3.84 9.50 5.86
C GLY A 461 5.34 9.20 5.97
N VAL A 462 5.71 8.05 5.44
CA VAL A 462 7.08 7.50 5.43
C VAL A 462 7.50 7.08 4.02
N MET A 463 8.80 7.05 3.78
CA MET A 463 9.42 6.60 2.53
C MET A 463 10.34 5.41 2.79
N LEU A 464 10.17 4.35 1.99
CA LEU A 464 11.00 3.14 1.99
C LEU A 464 12.07 3.24 0.90
N LYS A 465 13.33 3.05 1.28
CA LYS A 465 14.46 2.85 0.35
C LYS A 465 15.30 1.64 0.75
N GLY A 466 16.05 1.08 -0.19
CA GLY A 466 17.17 0.20 0.17
C GLY A 466 18.20 0.96 0.99
N ALA A 467 18.82 0.35 2.00
CA ALA A 467 19.91 0.96 2.76
C ALA A 467 21.07 1.28 1.82
N ASP A 468 21.42 0.30 0.99
CA ASP A 468 22.21 0.47 -0.21
C ASP A 468 21.30 0.44 -1.46
N GLU A 469 21.71 1.17 -2.49
CA GLU A 469 21.01 1.39 -3.76
C GLU A 469 21.95 1.07 -4.95
N THR A 470 22.79 0.03 -4.81
CA THR A 470 23.80 -0.40 -5.80
C THR A 470 23.34 -1.51 -6.74
N GLY A 471 22.71 -2.57 -6.23
CA GLY A 471 22.37 -3.77 -7.01
C GLY A 471 21.52 -4.83 -6.29
N LYS A 472 20.67 -4.42 -5.35
CA LYS A 472 19.63 -5.27 -4.74
C LYS A 472 18.34 -4.48 -4.55
N TYR A 473 17.19 -5.13 -4.65
CA TYR A 473 15.90 -4.52 -4.34
C TYR A 473 15.03 -5.43 -3.48
N ALA A 474 14.16 -4.81 -2.70
CA ALA A 474 13.09 -5.46 -1.98
C ALA A 474 11.78 -5.10 -2.68
N GLU A 475 10.90 -6.08 -2.79
CA GLU A 475 9.56 -5.89 -3.32
C GLU A 475 8.56 -6.50 -2.35
N PHE A 476 7.51 -5.73 -2.04
CA PHE A 476 6.43 -6.14 -1.16
C PHE A 476 5.10 -6.01 -1.88
N VAL A 477 4.12 -6.78 -1.44
CA VAL A 477 2.71 -6.59 -1.79
C VAL A 477 2.29 -5.18 -1.38
N GLY A 478 1.64 -4.46 -2.30
CA GLY A 478 1.14 -3.11 -2.10
C GLY A 478 -0.34 -3.04 -1.76
N SER A 479 -0.82 -1.82 -1.61
CA SER A 479 -2.15 -1.46 -1.11
C SER A 479 -3.32 -1.96 -1.97
N ARG A 480 -3.11 -2.10 -3.28
CA ARG A 480 -4.15 -2.48 -4.28
C ARG A 480 -4.15 -3.95 -4.69
N ASN A 481 -3.45 -4.80 -3.95
CA ASN A 481 -3.42 -6.26 -4.17
C ASN A 481 -4.82 -6.88 -4.00
N SER A 482 -5.17 -7.89 -4.79
CA SER A 482 -6.46 -8.60 -4.67
C SER A 482 -6.65 -9.19 -3.27
N THR A 483 -5.70 -9.99 -2.80
CA THR A 483 -5.70 -10.61 -1.46
C THR A 483 -5.57 -9.56 -0.34
N THR A 484 -6.70 -9.15 0.27
CA THR A 484 -6.75 -8.12 1.32
C THR A 484 -5.80 -8.39 2.49
N SER A 485 -5.65 -9.66 2.88
CA SER A 485 -4.80 -10.11 4.00
C SER A 485 -3.32 -9.73 3.85
N LEU A 486 -2.80 -9.70 2.62
CA LEU A 486 -1.40 -9.41 2.28
C LEU A 486 -1.09 -7.92 2.11
N ARG A 487 -2.10 -7.04 2.16
CA ARG A 487 -1.92 -5.59 1.98
C ARG A 487 -1.13 -4.96 3.15
N PRO A 488 -0.33 -3.90 2.89
CA PRO A 488 0.45 -3.22 3.91
C PRO A 488 -0.45 -2.45 4.89
N LYS A 489 -0.25 -2.69 6.19
CA LYS A 489 -1.09 -2.14 7.28
C LYS A 489 -0.27 -1.68 8.48
N MET A 490 -0.77 -0.64 9.14
CA MET A 490 -0.16 -0.01 10.32
C MET A 490 -1.00 -0.29 11.56
N VAL A 491 -0.44 -1.03 12.53
CA VAL A 491 -1.11 -1.39 13.78
C VAL A 491 -0.52 -0.57 14.92
N VAL A 492 -1.34 0.25 15.57
CA VAL A 492 -0.91 1.18 16.64
C VAL A 492 -1.61 0.82 17.96
N THR A 493 -0.83 0.47 18.98
CA THR A 493 -1.32 0.35 20.36
C THR A 493 -1.10 1.67 21.10
N TYR A 494 -2.15 2.22 21.70
CA TYR A 494 -2.10 3.46 22.46
C TYR A 494 -3.03 3.45 23.68
N TYR A 495 -2.81 4.39 24.59
CA TYR A 495 -3.51 4.57 25.85
C TYR A 495 -3.74 6.07 26.10
N ASP A 496 -4.60 6.42 27.06
CA ASP A 496 -4.67 7.80 27.55
C ASP A 496 -3.28 8.28 28.04
N LYS A 497 -2.99 9.56 27.78
CA LYS A 497 -1.84 10.27 28.36
C LYS A 497 -1.96 10.40 29.89
N PRO A 498 -0.90 10.79 30.64
CA PRO A 498 -0.96 10.84 32.10
C PRO A 498 -2.12 11.67 32.66
N THR A 499 -2.81 11.11 33.65
CA THR A 499 -3.84 11.84 34.39
C THR A 499 -3.23 12.99 35.20
N LYS A 500 -4.08 13.96 35.55
CA LYS A 500 -3.73 14.93 36.60
C LYS A 500 -3.54 14.20 37.93
N ALA A 501 -2.64 14.69 38.77
CA ALA A 501 -2.51 14.20 40.15
C ALA A 501 -3.83 14.43 40.91
N THR A 502 -4.28 13.45 41.68
CA THR A 502 -5.51 13.55 42.50
C THR A 502 -5.27 14.33 43.79
N SER A 503 -4.01 14.38 44.27
CA SER A 503 -3.59 15.27 45.34
C SER A 503 -2.18 15.79 45.11
N VAL A 504 -1.94 17.01 45.58
CA VAL A 504 -0.65 17.71 45.55
C VAL A 504 -0.52 18.50 46.86
N SER A 505 0.62 18.44 47.53
CA SER A 505 0.92 19.24 48.71
C SER A 505 2.38 19.66 48.78
N VAL A 506 2.66 20.68 49.60
CA VAL A 506 4.03 21.12 49.93
C VAL A 506 4.23 21.13 51.44
N THR A 507 5.48 20.97 51.88
CA THR A 507 5.85 21.05 53.30
C THR A 507 7.27 21.60 53.45
N PRO A 508 7.51 22.63 54.28
CA PRO A 508 6.50 23.45 54.99
C PRO A 508 5.66 24.32 54.04
N SER A 509 4.45 24.71 54.47
CA SER A 509 3.56 25.61 53.71
C SER A 509 3.99 27.08 53.78
N TYR A 510 4.79 27.44 54.78
CA TYR A 510 5.37 28.77 54.99
C TYR A 510 6.87 28.62 55.19
N VAL A 511 7.68 29.35 54.43
CA VAL A 511 9.14 29.26 54.46
C VAL A 511 9.79 30.63 54.26
N LYS A 512 11.03 30.79 54.75
CA LYS A 512 11.86 31.96 54.47
C LYS A 512 12.48 31.83 53.05
N PRO A 513 12.79 32.94 52.35
CA PRO A 513 13.58 32.89 51.12
C PRO A 513 14.87 32.10 51.32
N GLY A 514 15.26 31.27 50.34
CA GLY A 514 16.41 30.38 50.47
C GLY A 514 16.16 29.09 51.30
N THR A 515 14.92 28.77 51.65
CA THR A 515 14.57 27.44 52.23
C THR A 515 14.12 26.49 51.13
N ALA A 516 14.48 25.21 51.24
CA ALA A 516 13.95 24.15 50.36
C ALA A 516 12.54 23.70 50.81
N ILE A 517 11.72 23.20 49.88
CA ILE A 517 10.39 22.63 50.19
C ILE A 517 10.29 21.19 49.71
N LYS A 518 9.57 20.35 50.46
CA LYS A 518 9.21 19.00 50.01
C LYS A 518 7.86 19.04 49.32
N ALA A 519 7.81 18.66 48.05
CA ALA A 519 6.59 18.45 47.29
C ALA A 519 6.14 16.99 47.40
N ASN A 520 4.84 16.75 47.55
CA ASN A 520 4.23 15.42 47.56
C ASN A 520 3.09 15.37 46.53
N TRP A 521 2.88 14.22 45.89
CA TRP A 521 1.83 14.01 44.89
C TRP A 521 1.27 12.59 44.95
N ALA A 522 0.03 12.41 44.48
CA ALA A 522 -0.57 11.09 44.30
C ALA A 522 -1.49 11.02 43.07
N GLY A 523 -1.77 9.79 42.62
CA GLY A 523 -2.84 9.48 41.68
C GLY A 523 -2.61 9.87 40.22
N ILE A 524 -1.36 10.07 39.80
CA ILE A 524 -1.00 10.16 38.38
C ILE A 524 -0.98 8.74 37.80
N THR A 525 -1.99 8.39 37.01
CA THR A 525 -2.09 7.13 36.28
C THR A 525 -1.59 7.33 34.85
N SER A 526 -0.72 6.44 34.38
CA SER A 526 -0.31 6.33 32.97
C SER A 526 0.34 4.98 32.72
N LYS A 527 0.04 4.34 31.59
CA LYS A 527 0.77 3.16 31.12
C LYS A 527 2.25 3.47 30.81
N GLY A 528 2.51 4.70 30.36
CA GLY A 528 3.76 5.12 29.75
C GLY A 528 4.61 6.09 30.57
N LEU A 529 4.34 6.29 31.87
CA LEU A 529 4.98 7.34 32.68
C LEU A 529 6.52 7.31 32.54
N SER A 530 7.11 8.45 32.20
CA SER A 530 8.55 8.65 32.06
C SER A 530 9.10 9.44 33.25
N TYR A 531 8.42 10.54 33.62
CA TYR A 531 8.74 11.33 34.80
C TYR A 531 7.54 12.14 35.29
N VAL A 532 7.61 12.63 36.52
CA VAL A 532 6.73 13.65 37.08
C VAL A 532 7.52 14.95 37.17
N GLN A 533 6.89 16.08 36.83
CA GLN A 533 7.51 17.41 36.87
C GLN A 533 6.61 18.45 37.57
N TYR A 534 7.23 19.51 38.07
CA TYR A 534 6.54 20.61 38.77
C TYR A 534 6.61 21.95 38.02
N LYS A 535 5.70 22.86 38.36
CA LYS A 535 5.81 24.30 38.10
C LYS A 535 5.46 25.10 39.34
N ILE A 536 5.94 26.33 39.43
CA ILE A 536 5.60 27.26 40.53
C ILE A 536 4.98 28.52 39.92
N VAL A 537 3.80 28.90 40.40
CA VAL A 537 3.02 30.05 39.95
C VAL A 537 2.80 30.98 41.13
N LYS A 538 3.02 32.29 40.94
CA LYS A 538 2.70 33.33 41.91
C LYS A 538 1.21 33.63 41.89
N LEU A 539 0.61 33.73 43.07
CA LEU A 539 -0.80 34.05 43.24
C LEU A 539 -1.00 35.50 43.68
N ASN A 540 -2.16 36.05 43.32
CA ASN A 540 -2.75 37.16 44.06
C ASN A 540 -3.08 36.67 45.48
N PRO A 541 -2.59 37.32 46.56
CA PRO A 541 -2.81 36.86 47.93
C PRO A 541 -4.29 36.96 48.37
N THR A 542 -5.11 37.75 47.68
CA THR A 542 -6.53 37.99 48.01
C THR A 542 -7.46 37.15 47.15
N THR A 543 -7.26 37.11 45.82
CA THR A 543 -8.15 36.38 44.89
C THR A 543 -7.70 34.95 44.58
N LEU A 544 -6.47 34.58 44.95
CA LEU A 544 -5.82 33.30 44.62
C LEU A 544 -5.69 33.01 43.10
N GLU A 545 -5.84 34.03 42.27
CA GLU A 545 -5.65 33.96 40.81
C GLU A 545 -4.17 33.97 40.42
N ASP A 546 -3.88 33.42 39.24
CA ASP A 546 -2.51 33.28 38.70
C ASP A 546 -2.01 34.62 38.14
N ILE A 547 -1.05 35.26 38.81
CA ILE A 547 -0.49 36.57 38.42
C ILE A 547 0.92 36.49 37.81
N GLY A 548 1.46 35.27 37.62
CA GLY A 548 2.71 35.06 36.89
C GLY A 548 3.36 33.70 37.18
N GLU A 549 3.98 33.10 36.18
CA GLU A 549 4.74 31.85 36.32
C GLU A 549 6.18 32.14 36.77
N LEU A 550 6.62 31.52 37.88
CA LEU A 550 7.95 31.73 38.47
C LEU A 550 8.94 30.63 38.05
N VAL A 551 8.46 29.39 37.99
CA VAL A 551 9.23 28.22 37.52
C VAL A 551 8.34 27.48 36.53
N PRO A 552 8.60 27.53 35.21
CA PRO A 552 7.80 26.82 34.21
C PRO A 552 8.15 25.33 34.16
N TYR A 553 7.19 24.50 33.72
CA TYR A 553 7.44 23.09 33.43
C TYR A 553 8.57 22.94 32.41
N SER A 554 9.65 22.27 32.79
CA SER A 554 10.84 22.09 31.95
C SER A 554 11.68 20.88 32.37
N SER A 555 12.69 20.53 31.57
CA SER A 555 13.59 19.39 31.81
C SER A 555 14.34 19.42 33.15
N SER A 556 14.50 20.59 33.79
CA SER A 556 15.09 20.74 35.13
C SER A 556 14.09 20.58 36.28
N THR A 557 12.78 20.55 36.00
CA THR A 557 11.71 20.48 37.03
C THR A 557 11.25 19.07 37.36
N LYS A 558 12.07 18.05 37.09
CA LYS A 558 11.70 16.64 37.34
C LYS A 558 11.75 16.32 38.83
N LEU A 559 10.70 15.68 39.36
CA LEU A 559 10.58 15.26 40.75
C LEU A 559 10.88 13.77 40.96
N GLY A 560 10.55 12.91 39.98
CA GLY A 560 10.66 11.46 40.10
C GLY A 560 9.98 10.73 38.94
N THR A 561 9.78 9.42 39.07
CA THR A 561 9.23 8.55 38.02
C THR A 561 7.93 7.83 38.40
N SER A 562 7.48 7.93 39.65
CA SER A 562 6.29 7.24 40.19
C SER A 562 5.04 8.12 40.15
N GLY A 563 3.87 7.51 39.91
CA GLY A 563 2.57 8.19 39.87
C GLY A 563 2.09 8.78 41.20
N SER A 564 2.67 8.31 42.30
CA SER A 564 2.58 8.89 43.65
C SER A 564 3.98 8.95 44.23
N GLY A 565 4.30 9.96 45.03
CA GLY A 565 5.64 10.13 45.60
C GLY A 565 5.86 11.45 46.32
N SER A 566 7.13 11.71 46.66
CA SER A 566 7.57 12.98 47.23
C SER A 566 9.02 13.28 46.88
N ALA A 567 9.37 14.56 46.73
CA ALA A 567 10.71 15.00 46.37
C ALA A 567 11.00 16.41 46.91
N THR A 568 12.28 16.72 47.16
CA THR A 568 12.72 18.03 47.61
C THR A 568 12.95 18.94 46.41
N ILE A 569 12.23 20.07 46.37
CA ILE A 569 12.53 21.20 45.49
C ILE A 569 13.60 22.04 46.20
N ALA A 570 14.72 22.25 45.50
CA ALA A 570 15.86 22.98 46.03
C ALA A 570 15.50 24.42 46.43
N ALA A 571 16.20 24.94 47.44
CA ALA A 571 16.09 26.31 47.88
C ALA A 571 16.33 27.31 46.74
N SER A 572 15.55 28.38 46.68
CA SER A 572 15.76 29.50 45.76
C SER A 572 15.76 30.83 46.50
N THR A 573 16.74 31.68 46.18
CA THR A 573 16.78 33.10 46.57
C THR A 573 15.97 33.99 45.64
N GLY A 574 15.49 33.48 44.50
CA GLY A 574 14.62 34.20 43.57
C GLY A 574 13.15 34.25 44.03
N TRP A 575 12.77 33.50 45.06
CA TRP A 575 11.44 33.52 45.64
C TRP A 575 11.32 34.72 46.59
N LYS A 576 10.69 35.79 46.09
CA LYS A 576 10.34 36.97 46.90
C LYS A 576 9.17 36.64 47.82
N GLU A 577 8.85 37.55 48.74
CA GLU A 577 7.66 37.44 49.57
C GLU A 577 6.37 37.48 48.73
N GLY A 578 5.40 36.63 49.07
CA GLY A 578 4.11 36.50 48.40
C GLY A 578 3.54 35.08 48.44
N SER A 579 2.31 34.94 47.94
CA SER A 579 1.62 33.65 47.84
C SER A 579 1.99 32.91 46.56
N TYR A 580 2.10 31.58 46.65
CA TYR A 580 2.51 30.70 45.55
C TYR A 580 1.69 29.42 45.55
N LYS A 581 1.46 28.84 44.36
CA LYS A 581 1.04 27.44 44.21
C LYS A 581 2.07 26.63 43.44
N ILE A 582 2.13 25.34 43.74
CA ILE A 582 2.80 24.34 42.92
C ILE A 582 1.77 23.70 41.97
N GLY A 583 2.16 23.46 40.72
CA GLY A 583 1.49 22.51 39.84
C GLY A 583 2.37 21.27 39.68
N ILE A 584 1.79 20.08 39.65
CA ILE A 584 2.51 18.82 39.39
C ILE A 584 1.77 18.04 38.31
N ARG A 585 2.50 17.45 37.36
CA ARG A 585 1.95 16.56 36.32
C ARG A 585 2.91 15.43 35.95
N GLY A 586 2.36 14.32 35.49
CA GLY A 586 3.13 13.28 34.79
C GLY A 586 3.52 13.72 33.39
N VAL A 587 4.54 13.07 32.85
CA VAL A 587 4.94 13.10 31.45
C VAL A 587 5.26 11.66 31.03
N ASP A 588 4.68 11.19 29.93
CA ASP A 588 4.94 9.84 29.42
C ASP A 588 6.18 9.76 28.50
N LYS A 589 6.50 8.54 28.06
CA LYS A 589 7.61 8.24 27.12
C LYS A 589 7.34 8.75 25.68
N GLY A 590 6.14 9.26 25.40
CA GLY A 590 5.80 10.04 24.20
C GLY A 590 5.97 11.56 24.39
N ASN A 591 6.30 12.04 25.59
CA ASN A 591 6.32 13.45 26.00
C ASN A 591 4.94 14.13 26.08
N LEU A 592 3.85 13.37 26.22
CA LEU A 592 2.52 13.92 26.52
C LEU A 592 2.31 14.08 28.03
N ALA A 593 1.55 15.12 28.40
CA ALA A 593 1.41 15.67 29.76
C ALA A 593 0.21 16.64 29.88
#